data_AF-A0A438KC15-F1
#
_entry.id   AF-A0A438KC15-F1
#
_cell.length_a   1.000
_cell.length_b   1.000
_cell.length_c   1.000
_cell.angle_alpha   90.00
_cell.angle_beta   90.00
_cell.angle_gamma   90.00
#
_symmetry.space_group_name_H-M   'P 1'
#
loop_
_entity.id
_entity.type
_entity.pdbx_description
1 polymer ?
#
loop_
_entity_poly.entity_id
_entity_poly.type
_entity_poly.pdbx_seq_one_letter_code
_entity_poly.pdbx_strand_id
1 'polypeptide(L)'
;MSSFLSIVFALGLILGFSRVSFALENGYKISHRKLVEPGPSCPLNFDVFRKMVVEGIPRPSFRDVPTQCNYVLEGIRVIRSEYLRTDGYFLPPSSTTKVCWESYRLLVSDLVSGFDIELACGYHPEWVSESCMNISSGSEFESLIPESKLQEVRCYCNQSLGNSTSCALCKENLGSLQASYLSGSGIGNASDCAGYSFMYAAGWVNPYGPTDVATAKCLFSLDFSPHHIRNKRYKILISGAVLGCVIGFFGAFAAAWFLWTRHRKLEREMEVCAKMETSLDSGFGSMTGSDTLVKFKFEEIKRATMNFSRENIIGQGGYGNVYKGYYQMGLKLPSKGSRTALHLGMQFLRMK
;
A
#
# COMPACT_ATOMS: atom_id res chain seq x y z
N MET A 1 -12.49 -25.62 12.88
CA MET A 1 -11.73 -24.40 12.48
C MET A 1 -11.86 -24.04 11.00
N SER A 2 -12.59 -24.78 10.13
CA SER A 2 -12.75 -24.38 8.72
C SER A 2 -13.99 -23.51 8.43
N SER A 3 -15.06 -23.60 9.22
CA SER A 3 -16.33 -22.93 8.91
C SER A 3 -16.33 -21.41 9.14
N PHE A 4 -15.50 -20.90 10.05
CA PHE A 4 -15.39 -19.46 10.32
C PHE A 4 -14.56 -18.71 9.25
N LEU A 5 -13.60 -19.40 8.61
CA LEU A 5 -12.76 -18.79 7.58
C LEU A 5 -13.54 -18.55 6.26
N SER A 6 -14.47 -19.45 5.94
CA SER A 6 -15.33 -19.33 4.75
C SER A 6 -16.35 -18.20 4.86
N ILE A 7 -16.87 -17.91 6.05
CA ILE A 7 -17.86 -16.83 6.27
C ILE A 7 -17.19 -15.45 6.13
N VAL A 8 -15.95 -15.31 6.59
CA VAL A 8 -15.19 -14.05 6.49
C VAL A 8 -14.76 -13.79 5.03
N PHE A 9 -14.40 -14.83 4.27
CA PHE A 9 -14.10 -14.68 2.83
C PHE A 9 -15.36 -14.36 2.00
N ALA A 10 -16.51 -14.93 2.35
CA ALA A 10 -17.77 -14.64 1.66
C ALA A 10 -18.25 -13.19 1.90
N LEU A 11 -18.13 -12.68 3.13
CA LEU A 11 -18.46 -11.29 3.45
C LEU A 11 -17.50 -10.28 2.81
N GLY A 12 -16.22 -10.64 2.65
CA GLY A 12 -15.23 -9.83 1.94
C GLY A 12 -15.52 -9.69 0.44
N LEU A 13 -16.06 -10.72 -0.21
CA LEU A 13 -16.44 -10.66 -1.62
C LEU A 13 -17.73 -9.84 -1.83
N ILE A 14 -18.72 -9.94 -0.96
CA ILE A 14 -19.99 -9.19 -1.07
C ILE A 14 -19.76 -7.67 -0.93
N LEU A 15 -18.81 -7.26 -0.09
CA LEU A 15 -18.42 -5.84 0.05
C LEU A 15 -17.52 -5.33 -1.10
N GLY A 16 -16.88 -6.24 -1.85
CA GLY A 16 -16.07 -5.90 -3.03
C GLY A 16 -16.87 -5.73 -4.33
N PHE A 17 -18.03 -6.37 -4.46
CA PHE A 17 -18.87 -6.31 -5.66
C PHE A 17 -19.95 -5.21 -5.63
N SER A 18 -20.10 -4.47 -4.53
CA SER A 18 -21.16 -3.45 -4.38
C SER A 18 -20.82 -2.08 -5.02
N ARG A 19 -19.77 -1.99 -5.85
CA ARG A 19 -19.41 -0.76 -6.57
C ARG A 19 -19.25 -0.97 -8.06
N VAL A 20 -20.28 -1.53 -8.72
CA VAL A 20 -20.45 -1.40 -10.17
C VAL A 20 -21.93 -1.22 -10.49
N SER A 21 -22.22 -0.22 -11.33
CA SER A 21 -23.49 0.12 -11.99
C SER A 21 -24.50 0.98 -11.22
N PHE A 22 -24.44 2.29 -11.44
CA PHE A 22 -25.60 3.04 -11.91
C PHE A 22 -25.16 4.02 -12.98
N ALA A 23 -25.56 3.72 -14.22
CA ALA A 23 -25.68 4.72 -15.27
C ALA A 23 -26.85 5.64 -14.91
N LEU A 24 -26.65 6.96 -15.03
CA LEU A 24 -27.76 7.87 -15.29
C LEU A 24 -27.29 8.95 -16.27
N GLU A 25 -27.60 8.63 -17.51
CA GLU A 25 -27.93 9.50 -18.63
C GLU A 25 -28.61 10.80 -18.17
N ASN A 26 -27.94 11.94 -18.35
CA ASN A 26 -28.60 13.23 -18.47
C ASN A 26 -28.13 13.86 -19.78
N GLY A 27 -28.71 13.36 -20.88
CA GLY A 27 -28.65 14.02 -22.18
C GLY A 27 -29.45 15.32 -22.12
N TYR A 28 -28.76 16.43 -21.88
CA TYR A 28 -29.35 17.76 -22.09
C TYR A 28 -29.47 17.99 -23.60
N LYS A 29 -30.68 17.76 -24.13
CA LYS A 29 -31.12 18.19 -25.46
C LYS A 29 -31.00 19.71 -25.56
N ILE A 30 -29.93 20.20 -26.20
CA ILE A 30 -29.87 21.59 -26.64
C ILE A 30 -30.76 21.72 -27.88
N SER A 31 -31.75 22.60 -27.75
CA SER A 31 -32.77 22.92 -28.74
C SER A 31 -32.16 23.44 -30.04
N HIS A 32 -32.36 22.71 -31.14
CA HIS A 32 -32.18 23.24 -32.49
C HIS A 32 -33.29 24.26 -32.78
N ARG A 33 -32.94 25.56 -32.86
CA ARG A 33 -33.55 26.54 -33.78
C ARG A 33 -32.83 27.90 -33.75
N LYS A 34 -31.97 28.14 -34.74
CA LYS A 34 -32.17 29.13 -35.81
C LYS A 34 -30.97 29.04 -36.76
N LEU A 35 -31.27 28.82 -38.04
CA LEU A 35 -30.33 28.95 -39.15
C LEU A 35 -29.83 30.40 -39.19
N VAL A 36 -28.69 30.62 -38.57
CA VAL A 36 -27.76 31.70 -38.85
C VAL A 36 -26.60 30.99 -39.53
N GLU A 37 -26.12 31.51 -40.66
CA GLU A 37 -24.92 30.97 -41.32
C GLU A 37 -23.84 30.70 -40.26
N PRO A 38 -23.22 29.50 -40.21
CA PRO A 38 -22.24 29.23 -39.19
C PRO A 38 -21.04 30.13 -39.47
N GLY A 39 -20.94 31.21 -38.71
CA GLY A 39 -19.69 31.94 -38.58
C GLY A 39 -18.55 30.98 -38.24
N PRO A 40 -17.29 31.37 -38.44
CA PRO A 40 -16.15 30.51 -38.21
C PRO A 40 -16.16 29.94 -36.78
N SER A 41 -16.24 28.61 -36.64
CA SER A 41 -16.12 27.94 -35.34
C SER A 41 -14.66 27.92 -34.89
N CYS A 42 -14.40 28.08 -33.59
CA CYS A 42 -13.05 27.94 -33.07
C CYS A 42 -12.55 26.48 -33.22
N PRO A 43 -11.39 26.25 -33.85
CA PRO A 43 -10.84 24.89 -34.00
C PRO A 43 -10.18 24.35 -32.72
N LEU A 44 -9.92 25.19 -31.71
CA LEU A 44 -9.31 24.78 -30.45
C LEU A 44 -10.26 23.90 -29.63
N ASN A 45 -9.74 22.78 -29.10
CA ASN A 45 -10.50 21.86 -28.27
C ASN A 45 -10.41 22.22 -26.78
N PHE A 46 -11.42 22.93 -26.28
CA PHE A 46 -11.51 23.35 -24.87
C PHE A 46 -11.98 22.23 -23.91
N ASP A 47 -12.64 21.19 -24.41
CA ASP A 47 -13.18 20.11 -23.59
C ASP A 47 -12.08 19.27 -22.94
N VAL A 48 -10.94 19.16 -23.62
CA VAL A 48 -9.74 18.48 -23.12
C VAL A 48 -9.25 19.14 -21.82
N PHE A 49 -9.11 20.47 -21.83
CA PHE A 49 -8.69 21.22 -20.65
C PHE A 49 -9.75 21.17 -19.53
N ARG A 50 -11.03 21.28 -19.89
CA ARG A 50 -12.15 21.14 -18.96
C ARG A 50 -12.10 19.82 -18.18
N LYS A 51 -11.87 18.69 -18.87
CA LYS A 51 -11.77 17.37 -18.23
C LYS A 51 -10.62 17.33 -17.21
N MET A 52 -9.43 17.82 -17.58
CA MET A 52 -8.27 17.84 -16.69
C MET A 52 -8.53 18.66 -15.41
N VAL A 53 -9.19 19.80 -15.55
CA VAL A 53 -9.51 20.67 -14.41
C VAL A 53 -10.58 20.05 -13.49
N VAL A 54 -11.64 19.48 -14.07
CA VAL A 54 -12.76 18.89 -13.32
C VAL A 54 -12.33 17.61 -12.60
N GLU A 55 -11.49 16.78 -13.22
CA GLU A 55 -10.99 15.54 -12.64
C GLU A 55 -9.84 15.74 -11.66
N GLY A 56 -9.03 16.81 -11.84
CA GLY A 56 -7.80 17.03 -11.09
C GLY A 56 -7.91 17.88 -9.82
N ILE A 57 -8.92 18.75 -9.68
CA ILE A 57 -8.84 19.87 -8.72
C ILE A 57 -9.94 19.87 -7.64
N PRO A 58 -9.60 19.97 -6.33
CA PRO A 58 -10.42 20.70 -5.38
C PRO A 58 -10.23 22.19 -5.65
N ARG A 59 -11.31 22.88 -6.07
CA ARG A 59 -11.36 24.33 -6.40
C ARG A 59 -10.21 25.10 -5.75
N PRO A 60 -9.26 25.66 -6.51
CA PRO A 60 -8.15 26.37 -5.89
C PRO A 60 -8.77 27.55 -5.15
N SER A 61 -8.49 27.67 -3.85
CA SER A 61 -8.72 28.93 -3.15
C SER A 61 -7.65 29.89 -3.64
N PHE A 62 -7.82 30.42 -4.85
CA PHE A 62 -6.92 31.39 -5.45
C PHE A 62 -6.91 32.64 -4.56
N ARG A 63 -5.73 33.03 -4.06
CA ARG A 63 -5.59 34.17 -3.14
C ARG A 63 -5.02 35.42 -3.79
N ASP A 64 -4.39 35.33 -4.97
CA ASP A 64 -3.81 36.48 -5.67
C ASP A 64 -4.01 36.43 -7.19
N VAL A 65 -4.30 37.61 -7.76
CA VAL A 65 -4.60 37.82 -9.19
C VAL A 65 -3.44 37.45 -10.11
N PRO A 66 -2.16 37.80 -9.82
CA PRO A 66 -1.05 37.45 -10.69
C PRO A 66 -0.91 35.93 -10.91
N THR A 67 -1.08 35.14 -9.86
CA THR A 67 -1.07 33.68 -9.96
C THR A 67 -2.23 33.17 -10.83
N GLN A 68 -3.43 33.75 -10.71
CA GLN A 68 -4.56 33.41 -11.57
C GLN A 68 -4.27 33.71 -13.05
N CYS A 69 -3.72 34.88 -13.35
CA CYS A 69 -3.35 35.25 -14.71
C CYS A 69 -2.30 34.30 -15.30
N ASN A 70 -1.32 33.87 -14.49
CA ASN A 70 -0.37 32.86 -14.92
C ASN A 70 -1.04 31.51 -15.21
N TYR A 71 -1.99 31.06 -14.38
CA TYR A 71 -2.74 29.83 -14.66
C TYR A 71 -3.57 29.89 -15.94
N VAL A 72 -4.15 31.06 -16.25
CA VAL A 72 -4.84 31.32 -17.51
C VAL A 72 -3.85 31.23 -18.68
N LEU A 73 -2.72 31.92 -18.59
CA LEU A 73 -1.65 31.86 -19.59
C LEU A 73 -1.20 30.42 -19.89
N GLU A 74 -0.92 29.64 -18.85
CA GLU A 74 -0.48 28.25 -18.98
C GLU A 74 -1.61 27.34 -19.49
N GLY A 75 -2.87 27.62 -19.14
CA GLY A 75 -4.02 26.85 -19.59
C GLY A 75 -4.24 26.92 -21.10
N ILE A 76 -4.15 28.10 -21.71
CA ILE A 76 -4.26 28.21 -23.17
C ILE A 76 -3.05 27.60 -23.88
N ARG A 77 -1.86 27.59 -23.27
CA ARG A 77 -0.68 26.91 -23.83
C ARG A 77 -0.88 25.41 -23.91
N VAL A 78 -1.54 24.79 -22.92
CA VAL A 78 -1.95 23.37 -23.03
C VAL A 78 -2.87 23.15 -24.23
N ILE A 79 -3.90 23.98 -24.38
CA ILE A 79 -4.88 23.87 -25.48
C ILE A 79 -4.19 24.05 -26.84
N ARG A 80 -3.31 25.04 -26.97
CA ARG A 80 -2.52 25.27 -28.20
C ARG A 80 -1.52 24.16 -28.48
N SER A 81 -0.94 23.56 -27.44
CA SER A 81 -0.06 22.40 -27.60
C SER A 81 -0.83 21.19 -28.13
N GLU A 82 -2.09 21.03 -27.68
CA GLU A 82 -2.96 19.96 -28.17
C GLU A 82 -3.34 20.21 -29.62
N TYR A 83 -3.68 21.45 -29.97
CA TYR A 83 -3.91 21.85 -31.37
C TYR A 83 -2.68 21.65 -32.25
N LEU A 84 -1.48 21.96 -31.74
CA LEU A 84 -0.22 21.66 -32.42
C LEU A 84 -0.09 20.15 -32.66
N ARG A 85 -0.35 19.33 -31.64
CA ARG A 85 -0.30 17.86 -31.73
C ARG A 85 -1.28 17.29 -32.75
N THR A 86 -2.49 17.84 -32.85
CA THR A 86 -3.56 17.29 -33.71
C THR A 86 -3.54 17.86 -35.12
N ASP A 87 -3.23 19.14 -35.29
CA ASP A 87 -3.44 19.88 -36.54
C ASP A 87 -2.13 20.40 -37.17
N GLY A 88 -1.02 20.45 -36.42
CA GLY A 88 0.25 20.95 -36.96
C GLY A 88 0.60 22.39 -36.64
N TYR A 89 -0.30 23.13 -35.98
CA TYR A 89 -0.23 24.59 -35.85
C TYR A 89 -0.23 25.07 -34.39
N PHE A 90 0.53 26.13 -34.09
CA PHE A 90 0.55 26.75 -32.76
C PHE A 90 -0.68 27.61 -32.47
N LEU A 91 -1.30 28.16 -33.52
CA LEU A 91 -2.35 29.16 -33.42
C LEU A 91 -3.51 28.84 -34.37
N PRO A 92 -4.76 29.12 -33.96
CA PRO A 92 -5.90 29.01 -34.85
C PRO A 92 -5.85 30.12 -35.91
N PRO A 93 -6.60 29.98 -37.02
CA PRO A 93 -6.67 31.03 -38.05
C PRO A 93 -7.14 32.37 -37.47
N SER A 94 -6.56 33.49 -37.94
CA SER A 94 -6.90 34.84 -37.45
C SER A 94 -8.38 35.22 -37.61
N SER A 95 -9.09 34.60 -38.56
CA SER A 95 -10.53 34.75 -38.74
C SER A 95 -11.35 34.19 -37.56
N THR A 96 -10.78 33.27 -36.78
CA THR A 96 -11.44 32.61 -35.64
C THR A 96 -11.06 33.20 -34.28
N THR A 97 -10.11 34.16 -34.22
CA THR A 97 -9.56 34.73 -32.99
C THR A 97 -10.63 35.15 -31.99
N LYS A 98 -11.63 35.93 -32.42
CA LYS A 98 -12.70 36.43 -31.55
C LYS A 98 -13.53 35.28 -30.96
N VAL A 99 -13.90 34.30 -31.78
CA VAL A 99 -14.72 33.15 -31.35
C VAL A 99 -13.93 32.23 -30.41
N CYS A 100 -12.65 32.02 -30.69
CA CYS A 100 -11.75 31.28 -29.80
C CYS A 100 -11.54 31.96 -28.46
N TRP A 101 -11.34 33.28 -28.46
CA TRP A 101 -11.22 34.06 -27.24
C TRP A 101 -12.47 33.96 -26.37
N GLU A 102 -13.65 34.15 -26.95
CA GLU A 102 -14.92 34.02 -26.23
C GLU A 102 -15.11 32.63 -25.61
N SER A 103 -14.79 31.59 -26.37
CA SER A 103 -14.85 30.20 -25.87
C SER A 103 -13.93 29.98 -24.68
N TYR A 104 -12.71 30.54 -24.74
CA TYR A 104 -11.75 30.46 -23.65
C TYR A 104 -12.17 31.27 -22.43
N ARG A 105 -12.69 32.48 -22.63
CA ARG A 105 -13.20 33.35 -21.55
C ARG A 105 -14.33 32.69 -20.78
N LEU A 106 -15.27 32.05 -21.50
CA LEU A 106 -16.36 31.29 -20.90
C LEU A 106 -15.87 30.09 -20.08
N LEU A 107 -14.85 29.36 -20.59
CA LEU A 107 -14.23 28.26 -19.86
C LEU A 107 -13.63 28.73 -18.53
N VAL A 108 -12.84 29.81 -18.55
CA VAL A 108 -12.20 30.33 -17.33
C VAL A 108 -13.23 30.88 -16.34
N SER A 109 -14.27 31.57 -16.82
CA SER A 109 -15.34 32.12 -15.97
C SER A 109 -16.13 31.02 -15.25
N ASP A 110 -16.34 29.87 -15.91
CA ASP A 110 -16.97 28.69 -15.33
C ASP A 110 -16.08 28.03 -14.26
N LEU A 111 -14.76 28.00 -14.49
CA LEU A 111 -13.78 27.44 -13.56
C LEU A 111 -13.53 28.34 -12.34
N VAL A 112 -13.55 29.67 -12.52
CA VAL A 112 -13.28 30.68 -11.49
C VAL A 112 -14.41 31.69 -11.48
N SER A 113 -15.41 31.44 -10.65
CA SER A 113 -16.61 32.28 -10.57
C SER A 113 -16.26 33.74 -10.28
N GLY A 114 -16.68 34.65 -11.17
CA GLY A 114 -16.47 36.09 -11.03
C GLY A 114 -15.08 36.59 -11.45
N PHE A 115 -14.25 35.75 -12.09
CA PHE A 115 -12.98 36.17 -12.65
C PHE A 115 -13.15 36.62 -14.11
N ASP A 116 -12.78 37.87 -14.40
CA ASP A 116 -12.75 38.43 -15.74
C ASP A 116 -11.30 38.57 -16.19
N ILE A 117 -10.91 37.85 -17.25
CA ILE A 117 -9.53 37.79 -17.73
C ILE A 117 -9.06 39.16 -18.24
N GLU A 118 -9.93 39.89 -18.94
CA GLU A 118 -9.58 41.18 -19.56
C GLU A 118 -9.31 42.22 -18.48
N LEU A 119 -10.20 42.32 -17.48
CA LEU A 119 -10.07 43.28 -16.39
C LEU A 119 -8.95 42.91 -15.40
N ALA A 120 -8.78 41.61 -15.10
CA ALA A 120 -7.83 41.16 -14.10
C ALA A 120 -6.39 41.05 -14.64
N CYS A 121 -6.23 40.61 -15.88
CA CYS A 121 -4.92 40.29 -16.47
C CYS A 121 -4.50 41.24 -17.59
N GLY A 122 -5.41 42.04 -18.15
CA GLY A 122 -5.13 42.88 -19.31
C GLY A 122 -4.89 42.09 -20.60
N TYR A 123 -5.36 40.84 -20.67
CA TYR A 123 -5.26 40.04 -21.89
C TYR A 123 -6.41 40.37 -22.83
N HIS A 124 -6.09 40.62 -24.11
CA HIS A 124 -7.04 40.96 -25.15
C HIS A 124 -7.16 39.85 -26.20
N PRO A 125 -8.20 39.84 -27.04
CA PRO A 125 -8.41 38.77 -28.03
C PRO A 125 -7.21 38.57 -28.97
N GLU A 126 -6.46 39.63 -29.31
CA GLU A 126 -5.29 39.52 -30.21
C GLU A 126 -4.25 38.55 -29.67
N TRP A 127 -4.11 38.48 -28.34
CA TRP A 127 -3.17 37.62 -27.65
C TRP A 127 -3.40 36.11 -27.94
N VAL A 128 -4.64 35.70 -28.26
CA VAL A 128 -4.97 34.31 -28.66
C VAL A 128 -4.40 33.95 -30.03
N SER A 129 -4.10 34.94 -30.87
CA SER A 129 -3.60 34.74 -32.23
C SER A 129 -2.25 35.40 -32.49
N GLU A 130 -1.60 35.96 -31.47
CA GLU A 130 -0.30 36.61 -31.63
C GLU A 130 0.80 35.56 -31.81
N SER A 131 1.42 35.57 -33.00
CA SER A 131 2.48 34.63 -33.36
C SER A 131 3.83 35.05 -32.82
N CYS A 132 4.61 34.09 -32.33
CA CYS A 132 6.02 34.33 -32.07
C CYS A 132 6.80 34.36 -33.39
N MET A 133 7.44 35.47 -33.74
CA MET A 133 8.29 35.58 -34.94
C MET A 133 7.59 35.13 -36.25
N ASN A 134 6.27 35.30 -36.35
CA ASN A 134 5.44 34.80 -37.46
C ASN A 134 5.48 33.27 -37.66
N ILE A 135 5.89 32.50 -36.64
CA ILE A 135 5.88 31.04 -36.65
C ILE A 135 4.43 30.57 -36.45
N SER A 136 3.92 29.79 -37.39
CA SER A 136 2.55 29.29 -37.36
C SER A 136 2.47 27.78 -37.13
N SER A 137 3.46 27.02 -37.60
CA SER A 137 3.45 25.55 -37.58
C SER A 137 4.67 24.91 -36.91
N GLY A 138 4.52 23.65 -36.50
CA GLY A 138 5.62 22.85 -35.96
C GLY A 138 6.78 22.69 -36.94
N SER A 139 6.48 22.54 -38.24
CA SER A 139 7.50 22.43 -39.28
C SER A 139 8.27 23.73 -39.51
N GLU A 140 7.59 24.89 -39.48
CA GLU A 140 8.26 26.19 -39.52
C GLU A 140 9.15 26.39 -38.30
N PHE A 141 8.68 25.98 -37.12
CA PHE A 141 9.47 26.03 -35.89
C PHE A 141 10.75 25.20 -36.00
N GLU A 142 10.66 23.94 -36.45
CA GLU A 142 11.84 23.09 -36.67
C GLU A 142 12.80 23.69 -37.72
N SER A 143 12.28 24.36 -38.76
CA SER A 143 13.12 24.96 -39.82
C SER A 143 14.04 26.09 -39.33
N LEU A 144 13.70 26.74 -38.21
CA LEU A 144 14.48 27.83 -37.62
C LEU A 144 15.58 27.34 -36.67
N ILE A 145 15.57 26.06 -36.31
CA ILE A 145 16.39 25.51 -35.24
C ILE A 145 17.30 24.42 -35.82
N PRO A 146 18.62 24.46 -35.56
CA PRO A 146 19.53 23.42 -36.02
C PRO A 146 19.10 22.03 -35.53
N GLU A 147 19.19 21.03 -36.41
CA GLU A 147 18.80 19.65 -36.11
C GLU A 147 19.52 19.08 -34.87
N SER A 148 20.76 19.49 -34.62
CA SER A 148 21.50 19.10 -33.40
C SER A 148 20.79 19.53 -32.11
N LYS A 149 20.19 20.74 -32.11
CA LYS A 149 19.45 21.25 -30.95
C LYS A 149 18.08 20.59 -30.82
N LEU A 150 17.42 20.30 -31.94
CA LEU A 150 16.16 19.54 -31.95
C LEU A 150 16.36 18.12 -31.40
N GLN A 151 17.46 17.45 -31.77
CA GLN A 151 17.82 16.14 -31.22
C GLN A 151 18.08 16.19 -29.72
N GLU A 152 18.75 17.23 -29.22
CA GLU A 152 18.94 17.41 -27.78
C GLU A 152 17.60 17.52 -27.04
N VAL A 153 16.67 18.33 -27.55
CA VAL A 153 15.30 18.42 -27.00
C VAL A 153 14.60 17.06 -27.06
N ARG A 154 14.69 16.32 -28.16
CA ARG A 154 14.09 14.97 -28.28
C ARG A 154 14.69 14.01 -27.24
N CYS A 155 16.01 14.02 -27.02
CA CYS A 155 16.68 13.19 -26.02
C CYS A 155 16.13 13.39 -24.60
N TYR A 156 15.86 14.65 -24.20
CA TYR A 156 15.41 14.94 -22.84
C TYR A 156 13.90 14.96 -22.66
N CYS A 157 13.13 15.31 -23.70
CA CYS A 157 11.69 15.52 -23.59
C CYS A 157 10.84 14.37 -24.17
N ASN A 158 11.40 13.45 -24.97
CA ASN A 158 10.69 12.25 -25.47
C ASN A 158 10.66 11.13 -24.42
N GLN A 159 10.15 11.44 -23.23
CA GLN A 159 10.01 10.51 -22.10
C GLN A 159 8.90 10.98 -21.15
N SER A 160 8.59 10.18 -20.13
CA SER A 160 7.67 10.63 -19.08
C SER A 160 8.33 11.73 -18.23
N LEU A 161 7.63 12.85 -18.04
CA LEU A 161 8.13 14.01 -17.27
C LEU A 161 7.68 14.01 -15.81
N GLY A 162 7.22 12.87 -15.29
CA GLY A 162 6.78 12.75 -13.89
C GLY A 162 7.92 12.78 -12.87
N ASN A 163 9.14 12.48 -13.30
CA ASN A 163 10.34 12.57 -12.46
C ASN A 163 10.88 14.01 -12.45
N SER A 164 11.22 14.53 -11.27
CA SER A 164 11.81 15.87 -11.10
C SER A 164 13.07 16.08 -11.94
N THR A 165 13.91 15.04 -12.08
CA THR A 165 15.16 15.12 -12.85
C THR A 165 14.90 15.19 -14.35
N SER A 166 14.07 14.28 -14.89
CA SER A 166 13.68 14.29 -16.31
C SER A 166 13.00 15.60 -16.69
N CYS A 167 12.11 16.09 -15.82
CA CYS A 167 11.45 17.38 -16.00
C CYS A 167 12.46 18.54 -16.04
N ALA A 168 13.38 18.61 -15.07
CA ALA A 168 14.37 19.69 -15.00
C ALA A 168 15.27 19.73 -16.25
N LEU A 169 15.79 18.58 -16.67
CA LEU A 169 16.65 18.47 -17.86
C LEU A 169 15.93 18.87 -19.14
N CYS A 170 14.66 18.47 -19.30
CA CYS A 170 13.85 18.89 -20.44
C CYS A 170 13.65 20.43 -20.42
N LYS A 171 13.25 21.01 -19.28
CA LYS A 171 13.04 22.47 -19.15
C LYS A 171 14.30 23.28 -19.41
N GLU A 172 15.45 22.83 -18.92
CA GLU A 172 16.74 23.49 -19.13
C GLU A 172 17.07 23.60 -20.63
N ASN A 173 16.88 22.49 -21.36
CA ASN A 173 17.11 22.44 -22.80
C ASN A 173 16.15 23.33 -23.59
N LEU A 174 14.88 23.38 -23.19
CA LEU A 174 13.88 24.26 -23.80
C LEU A 174 14.18 25.74 -23.55
N GLY A 175 14.63 26.08 -22.34
CA GLY A 175 15.07 27.44 -22.01
C GLY A 175 16.29 27.86 -22.83
N SER A 176 17.27 26.97 -22.99
CA SER A 176 18.44 27.20 -23.85
C SER A 176 18.05 27.41 -25.32
N LEU A 177 17.17 26.56 -25.86
CA LEU A 177 16.66 26.69 -27.23
C LEU A 177 15.93 28.03 -27.41
N GLN A 178 15.04 28.38 -26.49
CA GLN A 178 14.31 29.65 -26.54
C GLN A 178 15.27 30.84 -26.54
N ALA A 179 16.24 30.87 -25.63
CA ALA A 179 17.19 31.98 -25.52
C ALA A 179 18.10 32.15 -26.75
N SER A 180 18.35 31.07 -27.50
CA SER A 180 19.22 31.11 -28.69
C SER A 180 18.46 31.41 -29.99
N TYR A 181 17.22 30.94 -30.13
CA TYR A 181 16.50 30.95 -31.41
C TYR A 181 15.17 31.72 -31.38
N LEU A 182 14.62 31.98 -30.19
CA LEU A 182 13.31 32.60 -29.99
C LEU A 182 13.42 33.90 -29.20
N SER A 183 14.41 34.72 -29.54
CA SER A 183 14.70 36.03 -28.92
C SER A 183 13.74 37.12 -29.43
N GLY A 184 12.44 36.85 -29.41
CA GLY A 184 11.42 37.89 -29.66
C GLY A 184 11.60 39.05 -28.69
N SER A 185 11.27 40.28 -29.12
CA SER A 185 11.34 41.49 -28.27
C SER A 185 10.48 41.32 -27.03
N GLY A 186 11.12 40.94 -25.92
CA GLY A 186 10.51 40.86 -24.61
C GLY A 186 10.65 42.19 -23.87
N ILE A 187 10.03 43.27 -24.37
CA ILE A 187 9.81 44.49 -23.55
C ILE A 187 8.50 45.15 -23.99
N GLY A 188 7.45 45.05 -23.17
CA GLY A 188 6.17 45.75 -23.33
C GLY A 188 5.24 45.14 -24.37
N ASN A 189 4.19 44.46 -23.89
CA ASN A 189 3.09 43.84 -24.64
C ASN A 189 3.47 42.75 -25.66
N ALA A 190 3.38 41.51 -25.17
CA ALA A 190 2.71 40.37 -25.82
C ALA A 190 3.43 39.45 -26.82
N SER A 191 4.77 39.42 -26.91
CA SER A 191 5.40 38.23 -27.53
C SER A 191 5.36 37.01 -26.60
N ASP A 192 4.37 36.12 -26.76
CA ASP A 192 4.29 34.80 -26.08
C ASP A 192 5.35 33.80 -26.62
N CYS A 193 6.46 34.31 -27.16
CA CYS A 193 7.59 33.53 -27.65
C CYS A 193 8.16 32.60 -26.58
N ALA A 194 8.07 33.00 -25.32
CA ALA A 194 8.51 32.17 -24.21
C ALA A 194 7.76 30.84 -24.09
N GLY A 195 6.50 30.76 -24.57
CA GLY A 195 5.71 29.54 -24.52
C GLY A 195 6.02 28.55 -25.66
N TYR A 196 6.59 28.99 -26.78
CA TYR A 196 6.66 28.18 -28.01
C TYR A 196 7.52 26.92 -27.87
N SER A 197 8.67 27.03 -27.20
CA SER A 197 9.53 25.87 -26.93
C SER A 197 8.81 24.81 -26.08
N PHE A 198 8.07 25.24 -25.06
CA PHE A 198 7.28 24.35 -24.19
C PHE A 198 6.08 23.74 -24.93
N MET A 199 5.37 24.54 -25.73
CA MET A 199 4.26 24.04 -26.55
C MET A 199 4.73 23.00 -27.57
N TYR A 200 5.84 23.27 -28.25
CA TYR A 200 6.50 22.34 -29.15
C TYR A 200 6.91 21.04 -28.44
N ALA A 201 7.54 21.15 -27.27
CA ALA A 201 7.94 19.98 -26.50
C ALA A 201 6.74 19.12 -26.09
N ALA A 202 5.65 19.74 -25.64
CA ALA A 202 4.46 19.05 -25.17
C ALA A 202 3.65 18.44 -26.33
N GLY A 203 3.44 19.19 -27.42
CA GLY A 203 2.58 18.79 -28.53
C GLY A 203 3.27 17.94 -29.59
N TRP A 204 4.57 18.15 -29.81
CA TRP A 204 5.32 17.53 -30.93
C TRP A 204 6.32 16.47 -30.49
N VAL A 205 7.03 16.70 -29.39
CA VAL A 205 8.16 15.85 -28.97
C VAL A 205 7.75 14.81 -27.93
N ASN A 206 6.94 15.22 -26.95
CA ASN A 206 6.56 14.36 -25.84
C ASN A 206 5.48 13.35 -26.27
N PRO A 207 5.69 12.03 -26.08
CA PRO A 207 4.77 11.03 -26.60
C PRO A 207 3.42 11.04 -25.85
N TYR A 208 3.41 11.46 -24.58
CA TYR A 208 2.22 11.51 -23.74
C TYR A 208 1.33 12.72 -24.04
N GLY A 209 1.90 13.78 -24.61
CA GLY A 209 1.17 14.98 -25.00
C GLY A 209 0.96 15.99 -23.85
N PRO A 210 0.36 17.15 -24.16
CA PRO A 210 0.15 18.23 -23.19
C PRO A 210 -0.97 17.92 -22.18
N THR A 211 -1.82 16.94 -22.48
CA THR A 211 -2.96 16.54 -21.63
C THR A 211 -2.58 15.53 -20.56
N ASP A 212 -1.36 15.00 -20.60
CA ASP A 212 -0.84 14.14 -19.55
C ASP A 212 -0.57 14.97 -18.29
N VAL A 213 -0.97 14.45 -17.12
CA VAL A 213 -0.87 15.17 -15.84
C VAL A 213 0.58 15.49 -15.49
N ALA A 214 1.53 14.60 -15.79
CA ALA A 214 2.94 14.84 -15.50
C ALA A 214 3.55 15.84 -16.47
N THR A 215 3.23 15.75 -17.76
CA THR A 215 3.66 16.73 -18.78
C THR A 215 3.12 18.12 -18.47
N ALA A 216 1.82 18.23 -18.14
CA ALA A 216 1.18 19.51 -17.82
C ALA A 216 1.77 20.16 -16.56
N LYS A 217 2.04 19.35 -15.53
CA LYS A 217 2.70 19.79 -14.31
C LYS A 217 4.13 20.24 -14.56
N CYS A 218 4.88 19.53 -15.40
CA CYS A 218 6.27 19.85 -15.66
C CYS A 218 6.43 21.11 -16.53
N LEU A 219 5.80 21.11 -17.71
CA LEU A 219 6.04 22.11 -18.75
C LEU A 219 5.23 23.39 -18.55
N PHE A 220 4.02 23.28 -17.98
CA PHE A 220 3.10 24.41 -17.80
C PHE A 220 2.86 24.76 -16.33
N SER A 221 3.52 24.09 -15.39
CA SER A 221 3.34 24.30 -13.94
C SER A 221 1.88 24.12 -13.47
N LEU A 222 1.10 23.32 -14.20
CA LEU A 222 -0.30 23.02 -13.90
C LEU A 222 -0.42 21.69 -13.15
N ASP A 223 -0.63 21.75 -11.83
CA ASP A 223 -0.79 20.55 -11.02
C ASP A 223 -2.25 20.09 -10.97
N PHE A 224 -2.60 19.16 -11.86
CA PHE A 224 -3.88 18.45 -11.87
C PHE A 224 -3.84 17.14 -11.09
N SER A 225 -2.78 16.87 -10.33
CA SER A 225 -2.71 15.64 -9.54
C SER A 225 -3.94 15.60 -8.64
N PRO A 226 -4.81 14.57 -8.75
CA PRO A 226 -5.97 14.48 -7.89
C PRO A 226 -5.45 14.57 -6.47
N HIS A 227 -5.87 15.61 -5.77
CA HIS A 227 -5.57 15.74 -4.37
C HIS A 227 -6.33 14.60 -3.69
N HIS A 228 -5.71 13.42 -3.63
CA HIS A 228 -6.01 12.45 -2.61
C HIS A 228 -5.88 13.28 -1.34
N ILE A 229 -7.02 13.69 -0.77
CA ILE A 229 -7.08 14.30 0.54
C ILE A 229 -6.28 13.32 1.38
N ARG A 230 -5.04 13.72 1.65
CA ARG A 230 -4.09 12.89 2.34
C ARG A 230 -4.53 12.98 3.78
N ASN A 231 -5.69 12.38 4.08
CA ASN A 231 -6.31 12.38 5.37
C ASN A 231 -5.28 11.65 6.24
N LYS A 232 -4.44 12.37 6.98
CA LYS A 232 -3.45 11.73 7.86
C LYS A 232 -4.11 10.63 8.70
N ARG A 233 -5.40 10.80 9.00
CA ARG A 233 -6.33 9.82 9.58
C ARG A 233 -6.39 8.47 8.83
N TYR A 234 -6.50 8.40 7.50
CA TYR A 234 -6.56 7.10 6.80
C TYR A 234 -5.22 6.35 6.88
N LYS A 235 -4.08 7.05 6.80
CA LYS A 235 -2.76 6.42 6.99
C LYS A 235 -2.57 5.92 8.42
N ILE A 236 -3.02 6.70 9.41
CA ILE A 236 -2.98 6.33 10.84
C ILE A 236 -3.90 5.12 11.13
N LEU A 237 -5.10 5.09 10.54
CA LEU A 237 -6.05 3.98 10.71
C LEU A 237 -5.53 2.68 10.08
N ILE A 238 -4.95 2.75 8.87
CA ILE A 238 -4.35 1.57 8.22
C ILE A 238 -3.10 1.10 8.97
N SER A 239 -2.22 2.02 9.40
CA SER A 239 -1.04 1.63 10.18
C SER A 239 -1.42 1.03 11.54
N GLY A 240 -2.47 1.56 12.18
CA GLY A 240 -3.00 1.03 13.42
C GLY A 240 -3.60 -0.37 13.26
N ALA A 241 -4.39 -0.59 12.19
CA ALA A 241 -4.96 -1.90 11.89
C ALA A 241 -3.89 -2.95 11.60
N VAL A 242 -2.87 -2.61 10.80
CA VAL A 242 -1.76 -3.53 10.47
C VAL A 242 -0.96 -3.87 11.73
N LEU A 243 -0.60 -2.87 12.54
CA LEU A 243 0.15 -3.10 13.77
C LEU A 243 -0.65 -3.95 14.77
N GLY A 244 -1.96 -3.71 14.90
CA GLY A 244 -2.86 -4.51 15.73
C GLY A 244 -2.94 -5.96 15.29
N CYS A 245 -3.07 -6.22 13.98
CA CYS A 245 -3.09 -7.59 13.44
C CYS A 245 -1.76 -8.33 13.67
N VAL A 246 -0.63 -7.64 13.50
CA VAL A 246 0.70 -8.22 13.73
C VAL A 246 0.88 -8.62 15.19
N ILE A 247 0.57 -7.70 16.13
CA ILE A 247 0.66 -7.98 17.57
C ILE A 247 -0.28 -9.11 17.98
N GLY A 248 -1.53 -9.10 17.48
CA GLY A 248 -2.50 -10.15 17.75
C GLY A 248 -2.06 -11.52 17.25
N PHE A 249 -1.48 -11.59 16.06
CA PHE A 249 -0.98 -12.84 15.48
C PHE A 249 0.20 -13.41 16.29
N PHE A 250 1.18 -12.57 16.65
CA PHE A 250 2.31 -13.01 17.47
C PHE A 250 1.87 -13.40 18.89
N GLY A 251 0.92 -12.69 19.49
CA GLY A 251 0.36 -13.02 20.81
C GLY A 251 -0.37 -14.36 20.81
N ALA A 252 -1.22 -14.61 19.81
CA ALA A 252 -1.92 -15.89 19.66
C ALA A 252 -0.96 -17.05 19.40
N PHE A 253 0.07 -16.84 18.58
CA PHE A 253 1.11 -17.83 18.31
C PHE A 253 1.90 -18.18 19.58
N ALA A 254 2.31 -17.17 20.37
CA ALA A 254 3.02 -17.38 21.63
C ALA A 254 2.15 -18.11 22.66
N ALA A 255 0.86 -17.76 22.78
CA ALA A 255 -0.07 -18.44 23.68
C ALA A 255 -0.30 -19.90 23.28
N ALA A 256 -0.51 -20.16 21.98
CA ALA A 256 -0.62 -21.51 21.46
C ALA A 256 0.66 -22.32 21.72
N TRP A 257 1.83 -21.69 21.56
CA TRP A 257 3.10 -22.36 21.81
C TRP A 257 3.34 -22.65 23.30
N PHE A 258 2.96 -21.74 24.19
CA PHE A 258 3.01 -21.95 25.63
C PHE A 258 2.06 -23.07 26.10
N LEU A 259 0.82 -23.10 25.58
CA LEU A 259 -0.13 -24.16 25.88
C LEU A 259 0.34 -25.51 25.33
N TRP A 260 0.91 -25.55 24.12
CA TRP A 260 1.44 -26.77 23.53
C TRP A 260 2.66 -27.30 24.29
N THR A 261 3.58 -26.43 24.71
CA THR A 261 4.75 -26.84 25.52
C THR A 261 4.33 -27.35 26.89
N ARG A 262 3.32 -26.74 27.53
CA ARG A 262 2.77 -27.24 28.79
C ARG A 262 2.05 -28.58 28.62
N HIS A 263 1.26 -28.75 27.56
CA HIS A 263 0.60 -30.01 27.25
C HIS A 263 1.61 -31.13 26.99
N ARG A 264 2.64 -30.87 26.15
CA ARG A 264 3.72 -31.83 25.90
C ARG A 264 4.52 -32.17 27.15
N LYS A 265 4.64 -31.25 28.12
CA LYS A 265 5.30 -31.56 29.40
C LYS A 265 4.45 -32.51 30.25
N LEU A 266 3.14 -32.31 30.30
CA LEU A 266 2.19 -33.21 30.98
C LEU A 266 2.13 -34.60 30.31
N GLU A 267 2.12 -34.66 28.98
CA GLU A 267 2.16 -35.93 28.24
C GLU A 267 3.47 -36.69 28.48
N ARG A 268 4.61 -35.99 28.54
CA ARG A 268 5.90 -36.63 28.91
C ARG A 268 5.91 -37.15 30.34
N GLU A 269 5.26 -36.46 31.28
CA GLU A 269 5.13 -36.95 32.67
C GLU A 269 4.23 -38.21 32.74
N MET A 270 3.20 -38.30 31.88
CA MET A 270 2.36 -39.50 31.75
C MET A 270 3.07 -40.66 31.02
N GLU A 271 3.87 -40.39 30.00
CA GLU A 271 4.71 -41.40 29.32
C GLU A 271 5.80 -41.95 30.25
N VAL A 272 6.38 -41.14 31.15
CA VAL A 272 7.35 -41.61 32.15
C VAL A 272 6.70 -42.56 33.17
N CYS A 273 5.46 -42.30 33.59
CA CYS A 273 4.68 -43.24 34.42
C CYS A 273 4.30 -44.52 33.67
N ALA A 274 3.87 -44.43 32.41
CA ALA A 274 3.52 -45.60 31.59
C ALA A 274 4.74 -46.46 31.25
N LYS A 275 5.90 -45.84 30.96
CA LYS A 275 7.16 -46.55 30.68
C LYS A 275 7.72 -47.25 31.92
N MET A 276 7.45 -46.71 33.10
CA MET A 276 7.78 -47.36 34.38
C MET A 276 6.92 -48.60 34.63
N GLU A 277 5.67 -48.64 34.19
CA GLU A 277 4.83 -49.85 34.26
C GLU A 277 5.30 -50.94 33.29
N THR A 278 5.69 -50.61 32.06
CA THR A 278 6.23 -51.58 31.10
C THR A 278 7.64 -52.09 31.42
N SER A 279 8.48 -51.30 32.10
CA SER A 279 9.83 -51.73 32.48
C SER A 279 9.87 -52.52 33.80
N LEU A 280 8.79 -52.49 34.59
CA LEU A 280 8.62 -53.34 35.77
C LEU A 280 8.17 -54.78 35.45
N ASP A 281 7.72 -55.06 34.23
CA ASP A 281 7.47 -56.43 33.75
C ASP A 281 8.74 -57.10 33.18
N SER A 282 9.80 -56.33 32.94
CA SER A 282 11.03 -56.83 32.29
C SER A 282 12.27 -56.12 32.82
N GLY A 283 12.78 -56.51 34.00
CA GLY A 283 14.04 -55.93 34.47
C GLY A 283 14.46 -56.24 35.89
N PHE A 284 14.56 -57.52 36.26
CA PHE A 284 15.39 -57.92 37.40
C PHE A 284 16.86 -57.87 36.97
N GLY A 285 17.67 -56.99 37.59
CA GLY A 285 19.10 -56.93 37.28
C GLY A 285 19.93 -55.97 38.13
N SER A 286 20.66 -56.57 39.08
CA SER A 286 22.00 -56.18 39.55
C SER A 286 22.13 -55.15 40.69
N MET A 287 22.54 -55.68 41.85
CA MET A 287 23.13 -54.97 42.98
C MET A 287 24.58 -54.58 42.68
N THR A 288 24.99 -53.36 43.05
CA THR A 288 26.37 -53.05 43.51
C THR A 288 26.31 -51.85 44.48
N GLY A 289 27.04 -51.95 45.58
CA GLY A 289 26.79 -51.23 46.82
C GLY A 289 27.14 -49.73 46.86
N SER A 290 26.33 -49.01 47.62
CA SER A 290 26.61 -47.79 48.41
C SER A 290 25.24 -47.29 48.92
N ASP A 291 24.99 -47.34 50.22
CA ASP A 291 23.79 -46.84 50.94
C ASP A 291 22.47 -46.80 50.14
N THR A 292 22.00 -47.98 49.71
CA THR A 292 20.81 -48.08 48.88
C THR A 292 19.55 -48.08 49.73
N LEU A 293 18.87 -46.93 49.76
CA LEU A 293 17.47 -46.86 50.18
C LEU A 293 16.63 -47.74 49.24
N VAL A 294 16.21 -48.90 49.72
CA VAL A 294 15.29 -49.78 48.99
C VAL A 294 13.88 -49.19 49.11
N LYS A 295 13.32 -48.75 47.97
CA LYS A 295 11.92 -48.28 47.90
C LYS A 295 11.00 -49.48 47.71
N PHE A 296 10.15 -49.74 48.70
CA PHE A 296 9.10 -50.76 48.62
C PHE A 296 7.79 -50.13 48.12
N LYS A 297 7.05 -50.84 47.28
CA LYS A 297 5.69 -50.43 46.90
C LYS A 297 4.75 -50.61 48.09
N PHE A 298 3.75 -49.75 48.21
CA PHE A 298 2.75 -49.86 49.27
C PHE A 298 2.07 -51.24 49.30
N GLU A 299 1.76 -51.82 48.13
CA GLU A 299 1.15 -53.15 48.02
C GLU A 299 2.09 -54.29 48.47
N GLU A 300 3.41 -54.13 48.35
CA GLU A 300 4.39 -55.09 48.88
C GLU A 300 4.43 -55.03 50.40
N ILE A 301 4.44 -53.83 50.98
CA ILE A 301 4.37 -53.61 52.44
C ILE A 301 3.04 -54.15 52.98
N LYS A 302 1.93 -53.87 52.29
CA LYS A 302 0.59 -54.36 52.64
C LYS A 302 0.55 -55.88 52.60
N ARG A 303 1.12 -56.54 51.58
CA ARG A 303 1.19 -58.00 51.53
C ARG A 303 2.08 -58.57 52.63
N ALA A 304 3.27 -58.01 52.84
CA ALA A 304 4.22 -58.46 53.85
C ALA A 304 3.67 -58.35 55.28
N THR A 305 2.82 -57.36 55.54
CA THR A 305 2.17 -57.14 56.84
C THR A 305 0.78 -57.79 56.96
N MET A 306 0.37 -58.61 55.98
CA MET A 306 -0.98 -59.20 55.90
C MET A 306 -2.09 -58.15 56.02
N ASN A 307 -2.05 -57.16 55.12
CA ASN A 307 -2.93 -56.01 55.06
C ASN A 307 -2.95 -55.19 56.36
N PHE A 308 -1.79 -55.00 56.99
CA PHE A 308 -1.65 -54.35 58.30
C PHE A 308 -2.52 -54.99 59.38
N SER A 309 -2.55 -56.33 59.42
CA SER A 309 -3.29 -57.09 60.43
C SER A 309 -2.87 -56.67 61.85
N ARG A 310 -3.84 -56.54 62.75
CA ARG A 310 -3.58 -56.21 64.16
C ARG A 310 -2.68 -57.24 64.84
N GLU A 311 -2.71 -58.49 64.38
CA GLU A 311 -1.86 -59.58 64.89
C GLU A 311 -0.37 -59.39 64.58
N ASN A 312 -0.05 -58.48 63.65
CA ASN A 312 1.32 -58.16 63.28
C ASN A 312 1.86 -56.89 63.94
N ILE A 313 1.10 -56.21 64.81
CA ILE A 313 1.60 -55.04 65.54
C ILE A 313 2.64 -55.50 66.56
N ILE A 314 3.82 -54.89 66.50
CA ILE A 314 4.92 -55.08 67.45
C ILE A 314 5.19 -53.84 68.32
N GLY A 315 4.60 -52.69 67.97
CA GLY A 315 4.70 -51.47 68.76
C GLY A 315 3.62 -50.44 68.39
N GLN A 316 3.19 -49.65 69.36
CA GLN A 316 2.21 -48.58 69.17
C GLN A 316 2.65 -47.34 69.95
N GLY A 317 2.60 -46.17 69.30
CA GLY A 317 2.96 -44.89 69.92
C GLY A 317 2.25 -43.70 69.30
N GLY A 318 2.63 -42.49 69.72
CA GLY A 318 2.05 -41.24 69.22
C GLY A 318 2.24 -41.03 67.70
N TYR A 319 3.30 -41.61 67.14
CA TYR A 319 3.64 -41.48 65.72
C TYR A 319 2.98 -42.53 64.81
N GLY A 320 2.38 -43.59 65.36
CA GLY A 320 1.80 -44.68 64.55
C GLY A 320 1.92 -46.07 65.15
N ASN A 321 1.61 -47.08 64.33
CA ASN A 321 1.76 -48.50 64.66
C ASN A 321 2.94 -49.09 63.88
N VAL A 322 3.78 -49.89 64.54
CA VAL A 322 4.86 -50.66 63.93
C VAL A 322 4.40 -52.10 63.73
N TYR A 323 4.52 -52.62 62.51
CA TYR A 323 4.11 -53.98 62.14
C TYR A 323 5.33 -54.84 61.79
N LYS A 324 5.33 -56.10 62.21
CA LYS A 324 6.23 -57.12 61.64
C LYS A 324 5.70 -57.55 60.27
N GLY A 325 6.60 -57.72 59.30
CA GLY A 325 6.25 -58.28 58.01
C GLY A 325 7.37 -59.17 57.47
N TYR A 326 6.99 -60.12 56.63
CA TYR A 326 7.93 -61.03 55.97
C TYR A 326 7.99 -60.70 54.49
N TYR A 327 9.17 -60.31 54.01
CA TYR A 327 9.41 -60.04 52.61
C TYR A 327 10.16 -61.21 51.97
N GLN A 328 9.58 -61.85 50.96
CA GLN A 328 10.24 -62.90 50.21
C GLN A 328 11.09 -62.28 49.09
N MET A 329 12.40 -62.21 49.31
CA MET A 329 13.33 -61.91 48.22
C MET A 329 13.41 -63.12 47.28
N GLY A 330 12.91 -62.96 46.05
CA GLY A 330 13.03 -63.96 44.99
C GLY A 330 14.46 -64.04 44.46
N LEU A 331 15.42 -64.53 45.25
CA LEU A 331 16.75 -64.85 44.76
C LEU A 331 16.66 -66.17 43.96
N LYS A 332 16.71 -66.08 42.63
CA LYS A 332 16.89 -67.25 41.76
C LYS A 332 18.36 -67.65 41.81
N LEU A 333 18.74 -68.47 42.79
CA LEU A 333 20.06 -69.10 42.82
C LEU A 333 20.17 -70.14 41.69
N PRO A 334 21.34 -70.32 41.05
CA PRO A 334 21.55 -71.38 40.08
C PRO A 334 21.36 -72.73 40.77
N SER A 335 20.64 -73.63 40.10
CA SER A 335 20.24 -74.95 40.57
C SER A 335 21.40 -75.79 41.12
N LYS A 336 21.47 -75.94 42.45
CA LYS A 336 21.81 -77.19 43.13
C LYS A 336 21.45 -77.13 44.62
N GLY A 337 20.42 -77.89 45.01
CA GLY A 337 20.20 -78.40 46.38
C GLY A 337 19.76 -77.39 47.45
N SER A 338 18.52 -77.57 47.93
CA SER A 338 17.88 -76.93 49.10
C SER A 338 17.27 -75.53 48.88
N ARG A 339 15.93 -75.47 48.89
CA ARG A 339 15.15 -74.21 48.91
C ARG A 339 15.17 -73.63 50.32
N THR A 340 16.22 -72.89 50.67
CA THR A 340 16.17 -72.00 51.83
C THR A 340 15.53 -70.69 51.41
N ALA A 341 14.22 -70.55 51.68
CA ALA A 341 13.55 -69.27 51.61
C ALA A 341 14.11 -68.38 52.72
N LEU A 342 14.91 -67.38 52.35
CA LEU A 342 15.46 -66.43 53.32
C LEU A 342 14.33 -65.45 53.70
N HIS A 343 13.61 -65.75 54.77
CA HIS A 343 12.60 -64.86 55.33
C HIS A 343 13.31 -63.74 56.10
N LEU A 344 13.51 -62.60 55.45
CA LEU A 344 13.90 -61.38 56.15
C LEU A 344 12.68 -60.85 56.91
N GLY A 345 12.75 -60.89 58.24
CA GLY A 345 11.82 -60.18 59.10
C GLY A 345 12.12 -58.70 59.04
N MET A 346 11.14 -57.91 58.59
CA MET A 346 11.24 -56.46 58.50
C MET A 346 10.19 -55.80 59.42
N GLN A 347 10.51 -54.60 59.90
CA GLN A 347 9.60 -53.78 60.69
C GLN A 347 9.12 -52.61 59.84
N PHE A 348 7.80 -52.40 59.79
CA PHE A 348 7.17 -51.35 58.99
C PHE A 348 6.40 -50.40 59.89
N LEU A 349 6.79 -49.12 59.90
CA LEU A 349 6.05 -48.08 60.60
C LEU A 349 4.93 -47.54 59.70
N ARG A 350 3.68 -47.59 60.19
CA ARG A 350 2.55 -46.89 59.58
C ARG A 350 2.18 -45.71 60.45
N MET A 351 2.39 -44.50 59.94
CA MET A 351 2.01 -43.27 60.62
C MET A 351 0.48 -43.15 60.70
N LYS A 352 -0.01 -42.58 61.80
CA LYS A 352 -1.45 -42.37 62.05
C LYS A 352 -2.06 -41.34 61.12
#